data_AF-A0ABD0QMP6-F1
#
_entry.id   AF-A0ABD0QMP6-F1
#
_cell.length_a   1.000
_cell.length_b   1.000
_cell.length_c   1.000
_cell.angle_alpha   90.00
_cell.angle_beta   90.00
_cell.angle_gamma   90.00
#
_symmetry.space_group_name_H-M   'P 1'
#
loop_
_entity.id
_entity.type
_entity.pdbx_description
1 polymer ?
#
loop_
_entity_poly.entity_id
_entity_poly.type
_entity_poly.pdbx_seq_one_letter_code
_entity_poly.pdbx_strand_id
1 'polypeptide(L)'
;YENKYVKFFKSKPDLPPGMNPEDAAQARQQQQQSGAEKQSDTAGLSKTAKRNMKRKEKRKQQSHQQQETAEDAKALSKELDGMKVTAEEKRVSAEPEAADPTAAEKAKKMKNLRKKLRQVEELQQKVDSGELKNPSKEQLDKLGRAQALREELELLEGDL
;
A
#
# COMPACT_ATOMS: atom_id res chain seq x y z
N TYR A 1 -45.50 18.76 9.25
CA TYR A 1 -44.14 18.85 9.82
C TYR A 1 -43.17 18.31 8.78
N GLU A 2 -42.27 19.12 8.21
CA GLU A 2 -41.38 18.65 7.15
C GLU A 2 -40.05 18.15 7.74
N ASN A 3 -39.63 16.96 7.30
CA ASN A 3 -38.45 16.26 7.81
C ASN A 3 -37.17 17.10 7.60
N LYS A 4 -36.30 17.19 8.61
CA LYS A 4 -35.05 17.97 8.60
C LYS A 4 -34.16 17.63 7.40
N TYR A 5 -34.16 16.37 6.97
CA TYR A 5 -33.43 15.95 5.78
C TYR A 5 -33.94 16.62 4.50
N VAL A 6 -35.26 16.76 4.33
CA VAL A 6 -35.86 17.39 3.15
C VAL A 6 -35.51 18.89 3.10
N LYS A 7 -35.47 19.57 4.25
CA LYS A 7 -35.04 20.97 4.35
C LYS A 7 -33.59 21.17 3.91
N PHE A 8 -32.68 20.28 4.31
CA PHE A 8 -31.27 20.37 3.94
C PHE A 8 -31.03 20.18 2.44
N PHE A 9 -31.82 19.33 1.77
CA PHE A 9 -31.69 19.18 0.31
C PHE A 9 -32.28 20.37 -0.45
N LYS A 10 -33.37 20.97 0.05
CA LYS A 10 -34.01 22.14 -0.56
C LYS A 10 -33.22 23.45 -0.36
N SER A 11 -32.42 23.54 0.71
CA SER A 11 -31.64 24.74 1.04
C SER A 11 -30.18 24.69 0.60
N LYS A 12 -29.76 23.65 -0.15
CA LYS A 12 -28.40 23.60 -0.69
C LYS A 12 -28.28 24.61 -1.82
N PRO A 13 -27.28 25.52 -1.78
CA PRO A 13 -27.02 26.38 -2.93
C PRO A 13 -26.64 25.49 -4.11
N ASP A 14 -27.31 25.72 -5.24
CA ASP A 14 -27.10 24.95 -6.48
C ASP A 14 -25.68 25.17 -7.03
N LEU A 15 -25.14 26.38 -6.79
CA LEU A 15 -23.79 26.73 -7.19
C LEU A 15 -22.80 26.56 -6.03
N PRO A 16 -21.59 26.05 -6.30
CA PRO A 16 -20.53 26.01 -5.30
C PRO A 16 -20.19 27.43 -4.84
N PRO A 17 -19.79 27.60 -3.57
CA PRO A 17 -19.36 28.90 -3.05
C PRO A 17 -18.27 29.50 -3.96
N GLY A 18 -18.49 30.74 -4.41
CA GLY A 18 -17.56 31.47 -5.27
C GLY A 18 -17.79 31.36 -6.78
N MET A 19 -18.86 30.68 -7.24
CA MET A 19 -19.23 30.63 -8.65
C MET A 19 -20.51 31.44 -8.92
N ASN A 20 -20.45 32.34 -9.90
CA ASN A 20 -21.58 33.21 -10.25
C ASN A 20 -22.55 32.50 -11.23
N PRO A 21 -23.84 32.88 -11.24
CA PRO A 21 -24.85 32.25 -12.10
C PRO A 21 -24.53 32.34 -13.60
N GLU A 22 -23.97 33.47 -14.06
CA GLU A 22 -23.52 33.65 -15.44
C GLU A 22 -22.47 32.60 -15.87
N ASP A 23 -21.49 32.32 -15.02
CA ASP A 23 -20.40 31.37 -15.32
C ASP A 23 -20.92 29.92 -15.36
N ALA A 24 -21.89 29.60 -14.49
CA ALA A 24 -22.53 28.29 -14.48
C ALA A 24 -23.42 28.08 -15.73
N ALA A 25 -24.09 29.14 -16.21
CA ALA A 25 -24.88 29.10 -17.44
C ALA A 25 -24.00 28.91 -18.68
N GLN A 26 -22.85 29.60 -18.76
CA GLN A 26 -21.87 29.43 -19.83
C GLN A 26 -21.25 28.03 -19.83
N ALA A 27 -20.93 27.47 -18.66
CA ALA A 27 -20.44 26.09 -18.54
C ALA A 27 -21.48 25.06 -19.00
N ARG A 28 -22.78 25.28 -18.71
CA ARG A 28 -23.87 24.42 -19.18
C ARG A 28 -24.13 24.56 -20.68
N GLN A 29 -24.04 25.76 -21.26
CA GLN A 29 -24.14 25.95 -22.71
C GLN A 29 -22.96 25.31 -23.45
N GLN A 30 -21.73 25.43 -22.92
CA GLN A 30 -20.56 24.76 -23.48
C GLN A 30 -20.67 23.23 -23.42
N GLN A 31 -21.30 22.66 -22.37
CA GLN A 31 -21.58 21.22 -22.28
C GLN A 31 -22.65 20.73 -23.27
N GLN A 32 -23.53 21.60 -23.77
CA GLN A 32 -24.55 21.21 -24.75
C GLN A 32 -24.07 21.34 -26.21
N GLN A 33 -22.99 22.11 -26.45
CA GLN A 33 -22.38 22.26 -27.79
C GLN A 33 -21.12 21.41 -28.00
N SER A 34 -20.53 20.85 -26.94
CA SER A 34 -19.40 19.90 -27.03
C SER A 34 -19.86 18.50 -26.61
N GLY A 35 -20.54 17.83 -27.53
CA GLY A 35 -20.75 16.39 -27.45
C GLY A 35 -19.38 15.69 -27.43
N ALA A 36 -19.04 15.11 -26.28
CA ALA A 36 -17.88 14.27 -26.02
C ALA A 36 -16.51 14.97 -26.10
N GLU A 37 -15.52 14.39 -25.41
CA GLU A 37 -14.09 14.75 -25.51
C GLU A 37 -13.57 15.95 -24.70
N LYS A 38 -13.85 16.01 -23.39
CA LYS A 38 -12.78 16.23 -22.40
C LYS A 38 -12.98 15.32 -21.19
N GLN A 39 -12.95 14.02 -21.46
CA GLN A 39 -12.73 13.05 -20.40
C GLN A 39 -11.29 13.22 -19.93
N SER A 40 -11.10 13.88 -18.80
CA SER A 40 -9.95 13.52 -17.95
C SER A 40 -10.00 12.00 -17.79
N ASP A 41 -8.90 11.27 -18.00
CA ASP A 41 -8.79 9.80 -18.02
C ASP A 41 -9.20 9.09 -16.70
N THR A 42 -9.85 9.81 -15.79
CA THR A 42 -10.36 9.33 -14.50
C THR A 42 -11.88 9.53 -14.34
N ALA A 43 -12.57 10.10 -15.32
CA ALA A 43 -14.02 10.33 -15.30
C ALA A 43 -14.79 9.01 -15.57
N GLY A 44 -14.80 8.13 -14.59
CA GLY A 44 -15.45 6.81 -14.64
C GLY A 44 -14.91 5.85 -13.57
N LEU A 45 -13.76 6.17 -12.99
CA LEU A 45 -13.14 5.37 -11.95
C LEU A 45 -13.74 5.69 -10.57
N SER A 46 -14.06 4.63 -9.81
CA SER A 46 -14.49 4.75 -8.43
C SER A 46 -13.46 5.52 -7.57
N LYS A 47 -13.90 6.14 -6.47
CA LYS A 47 -13.00 6.84 -5.53
C LYS A 47 -11.82 5.96 -5.08
N THR A 48 -12.01 4.65 -5.03
CA THR A 48 -10.97 3.66 -4.70
C THR A 48 -9.98 3.44 -5.84
N ALA A 49 -10.48 3.34 -7.09
CA ALA A 49 -9.63 3.20 -8.26
C ALA A 49 -8.73 4.42 -8.48
N LYS A 50 -9.24 5.64 -8.23
CA LYS A 50 -8.45 6.88 -8.27
C LYS A 50 -7.33 6.89 -7.22
N ARG A 51 -7.60 6.45 -5.99
CA ARG A 51 -6.59 6.33 -4.93
C ARG A 51 -5.51 5.30 -5.27
N ASN A 52 -5.89 4.15 -5.85
CA ASN A 52 -4.93 3.12 -6.24
C ASN A 52 -4.01 3.57 -7.38
N MET A 53 -4.54 4.26 -8.39
CA MET A 53 -3.73 4.82 -9.49
C MET A 53 -2.69 5.81 -8.97
N LYS A 54 -3.10 6.75 -8.10
CA LYS A 54 -2.17 7.71 -7.48
C LYS A 54 -1.07 7.02 -6.66
N ARG A 55 -1.41 5.91 -5.97
CA ARG A 55 -0.43 5.12 -5.21
C ARG A 55 0.54 4.37 -6.13
N LYS A 56 0.05 3.81 -7.25
CA LYS A 56 0.85 3.12 -8.25
C LYS A 56 1.81 4.10 -8.94
N GLU A 57 1.34 5.30 -9.26
CA GLU A 57 2.14 6.37 -9.87
C GLU A 57 3.23 6.88 -8.92
N LYS A 58 2.91 7.13 -7.64
CA LYS A 58 3.92 7.49 -6.61
C LYS A 58 4.99 6.40 -6.44
N ARG A 59 4.61 5.12 -6.50
CA ARG A 59 5.55 4.00 -6.40
C ARG A 59 6.46 3.90 -7.62
N LYS A 60 5.95 4.25 -8.81
CA LYS A 60 6.74 4.28 -10.06
C LYS A 60 7.74 5.44 -10.08
N GLN A 61 7.37 6.61 -9.51
CA GLN A 61 8.30 7.72 -9.31
C GLN A 61 9.41 7.38 -8.31
N GLN A 62 9.09 6.71 -7.19
CA GLN A 62 10.12 6.20 -6.27
C GLN A 62 11.07 5.18 -6.91
N SER A 63 10.59 4.37 -7.86
CA SER A 63 11.43 3.44 -8.60
C SER A 63 12.39 4.12 -9.59
N HIS A 64 12.05 5.29 -10.12
CA HIS A 64 12.97 6.07 -10.97
C HIS A 64 14.00 6.83 -10.13
N GLN A 65 13.60 7.31 -8.94
CA GLN A 65 14.55 7.87 -7.97
C GLN A 65 15.57 6.83 -7.46
N GLN A 66 15.21 5.55 -7.44
CA GLN A 66 16.13 4.47 -7.05
C GLN A 66 17.27 4.21 -8.04
N GLN A 67 17.14 4.60 -9.31
CA GLN A 67 18.22 4.43 -10.29
C GLN A 67 19.29 5.51 -10.15
N GLU A 68 18.94 6.76 -9.81
CA GLU A 68 19.93 7.81 -9.52
C GLU A 68 20.61 7.58 -8.15
N THR A 69 19.87 7.14 -7.13
CA THR A 69 20.48 6.84 -5.81
C THR A 69 21.42 5.62 -5.80
N ALA A 70 21.41 4.77 -6.83
CA ALA A 70 22.29 3.62 -6.90
C ALA A 70 23.76 4.02 -7.19
N GLU A 71 23.98 5.14 -7.89
CA GLU A 71 25.32 5.69 -8.09
C GLU A 71 25.82 6.42 -6.83
N ASP A 72 24.94 7.19 -6.17
CA ASP A 72 25.25 7.83 -4.88
C ASP A 72 25.48 6.83 -3.73
N ALA A 73 24.74 5.72 -3.69
CA ALA A 73 24.96 4.68 -2.67
C ALA A 73 26.32 3.98 -2.80
N LYS A 74 26.85 3.87 -4.02
CA LYS A 74 28.21 3.38 -4.28
C LYS A 74 29.27 4.38 -3.81
N ALA A 75 29.01 5.69 -3.96
CA ALA A 75 29.90 6.74 -3.45
C ALA A 75 29.90 6.77 -1.91
N LEU A 76 28.73 6.71 -1.27
CA LEU A 76 28.58 6.69 0.19
C LEU A 76 29.13 5.40 0.84
N SER A 77 28.99 4.24 0.19
CA SER A 77 29.64 3.00 0.67
C SER A 77 31.16 3.10 0.68
N LYS A 78 31.74 3.76 -0.34
CA LYS A 78 33.19 3.93 -0.43
C LYS A 78 33.74 4.90 0.63
N GLU A 79 32.92 5.82 1.12
CA GLU A 79 33.29 6.77 2.18
C GLU A 79 33.18 6.16 3.59
N LEU A 80 32.23 5.23 3.82
CA LEU A 80 32.09 4.51 5.09
C LEU A 80 33.21 3.48 5.34
N ASP A 81 33.80 2.90 4.29
CA ASP A 81 34.94 1.96 4.41
C ASP A 81 36.23 2.62 4.92
N GLY A 82 36.30 3.96 4.92
CA GLY A 82 37.45 4.72 5.44
C GLY A 82 37.38 5.03 6.95
N MET A 83 36.23 4.81 7.60
CA MET A 83 35.97 5.32 8.95
C MET A 83 36.19 4.22 10.00
N LYS A 84 37.45 4.00 10.40
CA LYS A 84 37.77 3.21 11.60
C LYS A 84 37.31 3.97 12.85
N VAL A 85 36.17 3.57 13.40
CA VAL A 85 35.69 4.02 14.70
C VAL A 85 36.49 3.31 15.79
N THR A 86 37.52 3.97 16.30
CA THR A 86 38.11 3.66 17.61
C THR A 86 37.37 4.46 18.67
N ALA A 87 36.53 3.83 19.49
CA ALA A 87 36.04 4.45 20.71
C ALA A 87 35.52 3.42 21.72
N GLU A 88 36.37 3.24 22.72
CA GLU A 88 36.12 2.82 24.10
C GLU A 88 34.84 3.38 24.72
N GLU A 89 34.28 2.56 25.60
CA GLU A 89 33.35 2.80 26.72
C GLU A 89 32.67 4.17 26.90
N LYS A 90 31.32 4.13 26.93
CA LYS A 90 30.55 4.78 28.00
C LYS A 90 29.18 4.12 28.20
N ARG A 91 29.10 3.19 29.15
CA ARG A 91 27.84 2.78 29.79
C ARG A 91 27.40 3.88 30.77
N VAL A 92 26.13 4.31 30.76
CA VAL A 92 25.30 4.42 31.99
C VAL A 92 23.78 4.36 31.65
N SER A 93 23.12 3.40 32.32
CA SER A 93 21.73 3.37 32.81
C SER A 93 20.55 2.85 31.97
N ALA A 94 19.87 1.89 32.63
CA ALA A 94 18.50 1.38 32.51
C ALA A 94 18.24 0.23 31.52
N GLU A 95 18.25 -0.99 32.09
CA GLU A 95 17.58 -2.21 31.62
C GLU A 95 16.05 -2.02 31.53
N PRO A 96 15.31 -2.83 30.72
CA PRO A 96 15.38 -4.29 30.74
C PRO A 96 15.89 -4.89 29.43
N GLU A 97 16.58 -6.02 29.59
CA GLU A 97 17.01 -7.02 28.62
C GLU A 97 17.27 -6.52 27.19
N ALA A 98 18.54 -6.60 26.81
CA ALA A 98 19.00 -6.54 25.43
C ALA A 98 18.36 -7.69 24.62
N ALA A 99 17.09 -7.53 24.25
CA ALA A 99 16.54 -8.18 23.09
C ALA A 99 17.29 -7.58 21.92
N ASP A 100 18.21 -8.36 21.36
CA ASP A 100 18.76 -8.11 20.03
C ASP A 100 17.61 -7.57 19.16
N PRO A 101 17.73 -6.35 18.57
CA PRO A 101 16.67 -5.80 17.72
C PRO A 101 16.30 -6.80 16.60
N THR A 102 17.26 -7.63 16.20
CA THR A 102 17.10 -8.74 15.26
C THR A 102 16.19 -9.85 15.80
N ALA A 103 16.21 -10.19 17.09
CA ALA A 103 15.37 -11.22 17.69
C ALA A 103 13.88 -10.79 17.72
N ALA A 104 13.61 -9.52 18.05
CA ALA A 104 12.26 -8.97 18.01
C ALA A 104 11.69 -8.91 16.58
N GLU A 105 12.54 -8.62 15.59
CA GLU A 105 12.19 -8.65 14.17
C GLU A 105 11.95 -10.07 13.65
N LYS A 106 12.82 -11.04 13.99
CA LYS A 106 12.64 -12.46 13.71
C LYS A 106 11.32 -12.99 14.27
N ALA A 107 10.99 -12.66 15.52
CA ALA A 107 9.74 -13.06 16.15
C ALA A 107 8.50 -12.49 15.44
N LYS A 108 8.55 -11.23 14.98
CA LYS A 108 7.48 -10.64 14.14
C LYS A 108 7.39 -11.35 12.79
N LYS A 109 8.52 -11.67 12.17
CA LYS A 109 8.58 -12.36 10.89
C LYS A 109 7.99 -13.77 10.96
N MET A 110 8.35 -14.56 11.98
CA MET A 110 7.75 -15.88 12.25
C MET A 110 6.23 -15.78 12.43
N LYS A 111 5.74 -14.84 13.24
CA LYS A 111 4.28 -14.62 13.42
C LYS A 111 3.57 -14.30 12.10
N ASN A 112 4.22 -13.53 11.22
CA ASN A 112 3.66 -13.20 9.92
C ASN A 112 3.67 -14.41 8.96
N LEU A 113 4.73 -15.21 8.94
CA LEU A 113 4.80 -16.42 8.12
C LEU A 113 3.77 -17.46 8.56
N ARG A 114 3.63 -17.69 9.87
CA ARG A 114 2.57 -18.54 10.44
C ARG A 114 1.17 -18.09 10.00
N LYS A 115 0.90 -16.79 10.01
CA LYS A 115 -0.39 -16.24 9.51
C LYS A 115 -0.59 -16.50 8.03
N LYS A 116 0.45 -16.31 7.20
CA LYS A 116 0.37 -16.58 5.76
C LYS A 116 0.13 -18.06 5.48
N LEU A 117 0.82 -18.96 6.19
CA LEU A 117 0.62 -20.40 6.07
C LEU A 117 -0.81 -20.79 6.40
N ARG A 118 -1.38 -20.28 7.50
CA ARG A 118 -2.78 -20.54 7.85
C ARG A 118 -3.76 -20.10 6.76
N GLN A 119 -3.55 -18.90 6.17
CA GLN A 119 -4.39 -18.41 5.07
C GLN A 119 -4.27 -19.28 3.81
N VAL A 120 -3.07 -19.78 3.54
CA VAL A 120 -2.82 -20.69 2.41
C VAL A 120 -3.48 -22.04 2.65
N GLU A 121 -3.44 -22.57 3.87
CA GLU A 121 -4.11 -23.82 4.26
C GLU A 121 -5.64 -23.69 4.21
N GLU A 122 -6.20 -22.59 4.69
CA GLU A 122 -7.63 -22.30 4.54
C GLU A 122 -8.03 -22.19 3.07
N LEU A 123 -7.19 -21.58 2.23
CA LEU A 123 -7.43 -21.48 0.80
C LEU A 123 -7.37 -22.86 0.13
N GLN A 124 -6.39 -23.70 0.50
CA GLN A 124 -6.27 -25.08 0.05
C GLN A 124 -7.51 -25.89 0.44
N GLN A 125 -7.96 -25.78 1.70
CA GLN A 125 -9.16 -26.47 2.18
C GLN A 125 -10.42 -26.06 1.39
N LYS A 126 -10.55 -24.79 1.00
CA LYS A 126 -11.67 -24.33 0.16
C LYS A 126 -11.60 -24.85 -1.27
N VAL A 127 -10.40 -25.03 -1.80
CA VAL A 127 -10.19 -25.66 -3.11
C VAL A 127 -10.51 -27.15 -3.03
N ASP A 128 -10.01 -27.85 -2.01
CA ASP A 128 -10.21 -29.29 -1.82
C ASP A 128 -11.66 -29.65 -1.51
N SER A 129 -12.35 -28.83 -0.72
CA SER A 129 -13.80 -28.98 -0.46
C SER A 129 -14.67 -28.65 -1.67
N GLY A 130 -14.10 -28.10 -2.74
CA GLY A 130 -14.82 -27.71 -3.94
C GLY A 130 -15.70 -26.46 -3.76
N GLU A 131 -15.59 -25.76 -2.62
CA GLU A 131 -16.22 -24.44 -2.41
C GLU A 131 -15.65 -23.43 -3.43
N LEU A 132 -14.36 -23.55 -3.73
CA LEU A 132 -13.63 -22.80 -4.75
C LEU A 132 -13.39 -23.67 -6.00
N LYS A 133 -14.42 -23.80 -6.86
CA LYS A 133 -14.35 -24.61 -8.10
C LYS A 133 -13.30 -24.12 -9.11
N ASN A 134 -13.11 -22.80 -9.23
CA ASN A 134 -12.16 -22.19 -10.17
C ASN A 134 -11.27 -21.19 -9.43
N PRO A 135 -10.18 -21.66 -8.78
CA PRO A 135 -9.24 -20.75 -8.12
C PRO A 135 -8.60 -19.80 -9.14
N SER A 136 -8.54 -18.51 -8.78
CA SER A 136 -7.86 -17.48 -9.56
C SER A 136 -6.36 -17.78 -9.68
N LYS A 137 -5.72 -17.30 -10.75
CA LYS A 137 -4.27 -17.43 -10.96
C LYS A 137 -3.45 -16.95 -9.75
N GLU A 138 -3.87 -15.85 -9.12
CA GLU A 138 -3.22 -15.34 -7.91
C GLU A 138 -3.36 -16.29 -6.71
N GLN A 139 -4.47 -17.03 -6.63
CA GLN A 139 -4.70 -18.02 -5.57
C GLN A 139 -3.83 -19.26 -5.79
N LEU A 140 -3.71 -19.73 -7.03
CA LEU A 140 -2.77 -20.79 -7.39
C LEU A 140 -1.32 -20.40 -7.08
N ASP A 141 -0.92 -19.16 -7.40
CA ASP A 141 0.41 -18.67 -7.04
C ASP A 141 0.63 -18.64 -5.52
N LYS A 142 -0.41 -18.34 -4.72
CA LYS A 142 -0.34 -18.41 -3.25
C LYS A 142 -0.17 -19.83 -2.74
N LEU A 143 -0.90 -20.80 -3.31
CA LEU A 143 -0.74 -22.22 -2.99
C LEU A 143 0.65 -22.73 -3.38
N GLY A 144 1.16 -22.36 -4.56
CA GLY A 144 2.50 -22.74 -5.02
C GLY A 144 3.63 -22.21 -4.13
N ARG A 145 3.43 -21.05 -3.49
CA ARG A 145 4.39 -20.48 -2.52
C ARG A 145 4.32 -21.09 -1.12
N ALA A 146 3.41 -22.05 -0.87
CA ALA A 146 3.24 -22.65 0.44
C ALA A 146 4.53 -23.29 0.98
N GLN A 147 5.25 -24.03 0.13
CA GLN A 147 6.50 -24.71 0.51
C GLN A 147 7.58 -23.70 0.90
N ALA A 148 7.80 -22.68 0.07
CA ALA A 148 8.77 -21.61 0.37
C ALA A 148 8.46 -20.87 1.68
N LEU A 149 7.17 -20.68 2.01
CA LEU A 149 6.77 -20.08 3.29
C LEU A 149 7.04 -21.00 4.50
N ARG A 150 7.00 -22.32 4.32
CA ARG A 150 7.36 -23.30 5.36
C ARG A 150 8.87 -23.34 5.58
N GLU A 151 9.64 -23.42 4.50
CA GLU A 151 11.11 -23.40 4.54
C GLU A 151 11.63 -22.11 5.19
N GLU A 152 11.10 -20.95 4.82
CA GLU A 152 11.51 -19.67 5.42
C GLU A 152 11.18 -19.62 6.92
N LEU A 153 10.08 -20.24 7.34
CA LEU A 153 9.70 -20.32 8.74
C LEU A 153 10.62 -21.27 9.51
N GLU A 154 10.91 -22.45 8.97
CA GLU A 154 11.81 -23.44 9.57
C GLU A 154 13.22 -22.88 9.74
N LEU A 155 13.73 -22.17 8.74
CA LEU A 155 15.02 -21.48 8.82
C LEU A 155 15.04 -20.45 9.96
N LEU A 156 13.98 -19.65 10.10
CA LEU A 156 13.88 -18.66 11.17
C LEU A 156 13.69 -19.28 12.56
N GLU A 157 13.15 -20.49 12.64
CA GLU A 157 13.00 -21.25 13.89
C GLU A 157 14.32 -21.93 14.29
N GLY A 158 15.12 -22.41 13.33
CA GLY A 158 16.47 -22.96 13.59
C GLY A 158 17.53 -21.91 13.93
N ASP A 159 17.33 -20.66 13.49
CA ASP A 159 18.17 -19.49 13.76
C ASP A 159 17.87 -18.80 15.12
N LEU A 160 17.01 -19.40 15.95
CA LEU A 160 16.57 -18.89 17.25
C LEU A 160 17.24 -19.67 18.40
#